data_AF-A0A377PKF2-F1
#
_entry.id   AF-A0A377PKF2-F1
#
_cell.length_a   1.000
_cell.length_b   1.000
_cell.length_c   1.000
_cell.angle_alpha   90.00
_cell.angle_beta   90.00
_cell.angle_gamma   90.00
#
_symmetry.space_group_name_H-M   'P 1'
#
loop_
_entity.id
_entity.type
_entity.pdbx_description
1 polymer ?
#
loop_
_entity_poly.entity_id
_entity_poly.type
_entity_poly.pdbx_seq_one_letter_code
_entity_poly.pdbx_strand_id
1 'polypeptide(L)'
;MFNLFAALKKDKLWDFKGGIHPPEMKHPSSHVPLRHVSLPPMLIIPVQQHIGPEGELLVKVGQHVMKGQPLTRGTGRMLPVHASTSGVISAISPQITAHPSGLRETCVTLIPDNQDRWGELHPVADYRAESPLALTELIHQAGIAGLGGAGFPTGNKLEGGYGKVETLIINAAECEPYITADDRLMREHAAEIITGCEILRHILSPQRTLIGIEDNKPEAIAALKLALQGHDDIKLRVIPTKYPSGGAKQLTKILTGMEVPFGQTLRFYRRFNAKRRNGVCDQTRHYRR
;
A
#
# COMPACT_ATOMS: atom_id res chain seq x y z
N MET A 1 44.44 2.40 8.98
CA MET A 1 43.82 1.78 10.18
C MET A 1 42.35 1.58 9.88
N PHE A 2 41.98 0.36 9.47
CA PHE A 2 40.62 0.03 9.06
C PHE A 2 39.68 0.13 10.27
N ASN A 3 38.58 0.84 10.08
CA ASN A 3 37.59 1.15 11.10
C ASN A 3 36.80 -0.12 11.49
N LEU A 4 37.45 -1.00 12.27
CA LEU A 4 36.93 -2.28 12.75
C LEU A 4 35.63 -2.11 13.57
N PHE A 5 35.39 -0.91 14.09
CA PHE A 5 34.18 -0.54 14.83
C PHE A 5 32.96 -0.19 13.94
N ALA A 6 33.16 0.08 12.65
CA ALA A 6 32.04 0.32 11.73
C ALA A 6 31.26 -0.97 11.38
N ALA A 7 31.92 -2.13 11.50
CA ALA A 7 31.31 -3.44 11.25
C ALA A 7 30.40 -3.92 12.40
N LEU A 8 30.51 -3.32 13.59
CA LEU A 8 29.77 -3.69 14.80
C LEU A 8 28.55 -2.79 15.08
N LYS A 9 28.25 -1.80 14.24
CA LYS A 9 27.00 -1.04 14.38
C LYS A 9 25.82 -1.93 14.01
N LYS A 10 25.00 -2.26 15.02
CA LYS A 10 23.66 -2.89 14.88
C LYS A 10 22.78 -2.23 13.80
N ASP A 11 23.10 -0.99 13.41
CA ASP A 11 22.34 -0.16 12.47
C ASP A 11 23.14 0.26 11.21
N LYS A 12 24.06 -0.57 10.73
CA LYS A 12 24.76 -0.30 9.47
C LYS A 12 23.76 -0.17 8.31
N LEU A 13 23.91 0.90 7.52
CA LEU A 13 23.28 1.05 6.21
C LEU A 13 24.33 0.75 5.13
N TRP A 14 23.86 0.21 4.01
CA TRP A 14 24.68 -0.07 2.84
C TRP A 14 24.32 0.88 1.71
N ASP A 15 25.20 0.99 0.72
CA ASP A 15 24.96 1.78 -0.48
C ASP A 15 24.79 0.89 -1.72
N PHE A 16 24.17 1.42 -2.76
CA PHE A 16 24.03 0.79 -4.07
C PHE A 16 24.71 1.62 -5.15
N LYS A 17 25.26 0.95 -6.17
CA LYS A 17 25.95 1.60 -7.29
C LYS A 17 24.96 2.37 -8.17
N GLY A 18 25.36 3.54 -8.67
CA GLY A 18 24.53 4.41 -9.50
C GLY A 18 23.60 5.30 -8.67
N GLY A 19 22.50 5.74 -9.27
CA GLY A 19 21.51 6.65 -8.68
C GLY A 19 21.81 8.13 -8.92
N ILE A 20 20.79 8.98 -8.76
CA ILE A 20 20.85 10.43 -8.99
C ILE A 20 20.08 11.20 -7.91
N HIS A 21 20.28 12.51 -7.83
CA HIS A 21 19.52 13.44 -6.98
C HIS A 21 18.72 14.42 -7.85
N PRO A 22 17.57 13.99 -8.41
CA PRO A 22 16.75 14.89 -9.20
C PRO A 22 16.17 16.01 -8.31
N PRO A 23 15.89 17.20 -8.86
CA PRO A 23 15.12 18.22 -8.14
C PRO A 23 13.79 17.62 -7.64
N GLU A 24 13.51 17.75 -6.35
CA GLU A 24 12.40 17.02 -5.74
C GLU A 24 11.02 17.52 -6.19
N MET A 25 10.88 18.83 -6.43
CA MET A 25 9.62 19.46 -6.85
C MET A 25 8.41 19.17 -5.95
N LYS A 26 8.63 18.90 -4.65
CA LYS A 26 7.59 18.52 -3.68
C LYS A 26 6.89 19.71 -3.00
N HIS A 27 7.55 20.87 -2.95
CA HIS A 27 7.06 22.06 -2.24
C HIS A 27 5.60 22.47 -2.56
N PRO A 28 5.10 22.40 -3.81
CA PRO A 28 3.72 22.81 -4.10
C PRO A 28 2.64 22.02 -3.36
N SER A 29 2.90 20.75 -3.02
CA SER A 29 1.91 19.85 -2.43
C SER A 29 2.27 19.37 -1.02
N SER A 30 3.55 19.29 -0.65
CA SER A 30 4.00 18.79 0.66
C SER A 30 3.54 19.65 1.84
N HIS A 31 3.23 20.93 1.62
CA HIS A 31 2.75 21.84 2.67
C HIS A 31 1.22 21.90 2.78
N VAL A 32 0.49 21.19 1.93
CA VAL A 32 -0.97 21.15 1.94
C VAL A 32 -1.44 19.89 2.67
N PRO A 33 -2.32 19.99 3.68
CA PRO A 33 -2.88 18.82 4.34
C PRO A 33 -3.75 17.97 3.42
N LEU A 34 -3.90 16.69 3.76
CA LEU A 34 -4.89 15.84 3.10
C LEU A 34 -6.28 16.45 3.25
N ARG A 35 -7.06 16.42 2.18
CA ARG A 35 -8.42 16.96 2.14
C ARG A 35 -9.37 15.93 1.56
N HIS A 36 -10.61 15.98 2.05
CA HIS A 36 -11.71 15.31 1.38
C HIS A 36 -12.14 16.14 0.18
N VAL A 37 -12.29 15.48 -0.96
CA VAL A 37 -12.84 16.07 -2.19
C VAL A 37 -14.31 15.72 -2.29
N SER A 38 -15.11 16.62 -2.87
CA SER A 38 -16.52 16.35 -3.17
C SER A 38 -16.65 15.20 -4.17
N LEU A 39 -17.73 14.42 -4.04
CA LEU A 39 -18.03 13.38 -5.02
C LEU A 39 -18.22 14.01 -6.40
N PRO A 40 -17.57 13.49 -7.45
CA PRO A 40 -17.82 13.96 -8.81
C PRO A 40 -19.23 13.52 -9.27
N PRO A 41 -19.82 14.18 -10.27
CA PRO A 41 -21.15 13.80 -10.78
C PRO A 41 -21.18 12.40 -11.43
N MET A 42 -20.00 11.85 -11.76
CA MET A 42 -19.85 10.56 -12.41
C MET A 42 -18.48 9.97 -12.07
N LEU A 43 -18.45 8.65 -11.88
CA LEU A 43 -17.24 7.87 -11.66
C LEU A 43 -17.14 6.79 -12.74
N ILE A 44 -15.98 6.70 -13.38
CA ILE A 44 -15.64 5.63 -14.32
C ILE A 44 -14.66 4.71 -13.59
N ILE A 45 -15.08 3.47 -13.35
CA ILE A 45 -14.32 2.51 -12.55
C ILE A 45 -13.87 1.36 -13.47
N PRO A 46 -12.58 1.32 -13.87
CA PRO A 46 -12.05 0.20 -14.63
C PRO A 46 -12.12 -1.09 -13.82
N VAL A 47 -12.50 -2.19 -14.46
CA VAL A 47 -12.49 -3.52 -13.81
C VAL A 47 -11.05 -4.03 -13.62
N GLN A 48 -10.13 -3.62 -14.49
CA GLN A 48 -8.72 -3.97 -14.41
C GLN A 48 -7.93 -2.93 -13.61
N GLN A 49 -7.66 -3.19 -12.31
CA GLN A 49 -6.90 -2.27 -11.45
C GLN A 49 -5.65 -2.91 -10.81
N HIS A 50 -5.20 -4.03 -11.35
CA HIS A 50 -4.09 -4.84 -10.86
C HIS A 50 -3.49 -5.67 -12.00
N ILE A 51 -2.37 -6.35 -11.74
CA ILE A 51 -1.67 -7.17 -12.76
C ILE A 51 -2.31 -8.56 -13.00
N GLY A 52 -3.25 -9.00 -12.16
CA GLY A 52 -4.02 -10.21 -12.41
C GLY A 52 -5.14 -10.02 -13.45
N PRO A 53 -5.80 -11.07 -13.92
CA PRO A 53 -6.91 -10.98 -14.88
C PRO A 53 -8.13 -10.22 -14.33
N GLU A 54 -8.95 -9.65 -15.21
CA GLU A 54 -10.20 -8.95 -14.86
C GLU A 54 -11.16 -9.84 -14.06
N GLY A 55 -11.76 -9.28 -13.01
CA GLY A 55 -12.80 -9.94 -12.22
C GLY A 55 -14.14 -10.08 -12.97
N GLU A 56 -14.95 -11.06 -12.58
CA GLU A 56 -16.29 -11.26 -13.14
C GLU A 56 -17.28 -10.22 -12.61
N LEU A 57 -18.06 -9.56 -13.46
CA LEU A 57 -19.03 -8.55 -13.03
C LEU A 57 -20.14 -9.16 -12.15
N LEU A 58 -20.43 -8.49 -11.02
CA LEU A 58 -21.49 -8.84 -10.08
C LEU A 58 -22.71 -7.91 -10.18
N VAL A 59 -22.61 -6.84 -10.97
CA VAL A 59 -23.62 -5.79 -11.06
C VAL A 59 -24.16 -5.63 -12.48
N LYS A 60 -25.32 -4.99 -12.60
CA LYS A 60 -25.97 -4.69 -13.89
C LYS A 60 -26.29 -3.19 -14.00
N VAL A 61 -26.44 -2.70 -15.23
CA VAL A 61 -26.94 -1.34 -15.49
C VAL A 61 -28.32 -1.15 -14.84
N GLY A 62 -28.53 0.00 -14.20
CA GLY A 62 -29.72 0.34 -13.43
C GLY A 62 -29.69 -0.11 -11.95
N GLN A 63 -28.70 -0.92 -11.55
CA GLN A 63 -28.58 -1.36 -10.16
C GLN A 63 -28.08 -0.24 -9.25
N HIS A 64 -28.74 -0.06 -8.09
CA HIS A 64 -28.20 0.74 -7.00
C HIS A 64 -27.17 -0.08 -6.21
N VAL A 65 -26.05 0.54 -5.87
CA VAL A 65 -24.94 -0.08 -5.13
C VAL A 65 -24.55 0.79 -3.93
N MET A 66 -24.05 0.14 -2.88
CA MET A 66 -23.52 0.82 -1.71
C MET A 66 -22.01 1.05 -1.82
N LYS A 67 -21.47 2.04 -1.11
CA LYS A 67 -20.02 2.25 -0.99
C LYS A 67 -19.37 0.97 -0.44
N GLY A 68 -18.29 0.56 -1.09
CA GLY A 68 -17.56 -0.65 -0.74
C GLY A 68 -18.22 -1.95 -1.19
N GLN A 69 -19.37 -1.93 -1.87
CA GLN A 69 -19.95 -3.14 -2.43
C GLN A 69 -19.06 -3.68 -3.56
N PRO A 70 -18.77 -5.00 -3.62
CA PRO A 70 -18.07 -5.60 -4.74
C PRO A 70 -18.84 -5.40 -6.06
N LEU A 71 -18.19 -4.78 -7.04
CA LEU A 71 -18.65 -4.67 -8.43
C LEU A 71 -18.22 -5.89 -9.24
N THR A 72 -17.09 -6.51 -8.87
CA THR A 72 -16.59 -7.74 -9.48
C THR A 72 -16.25 -8.80 -8.44
N ARG A 73 -16.28 -10.06 -8.86
CA ARG A 73 -15.74 -11.21 -8.14
C ARG A 73 -14.32 -11.47 -8.59
N GLY A 74 -13.42 -11.66 -7.63
CA GLY A 74 -12.04 -12.05 -7.86
C GLY A 74 -11.68 -13.30 -7.06
N THR A 75 -10.83 -14.15 -7.63
CA THR A 75 -10.19 -15.28 -6.94
C THR A 75 -8.72 -15.36 -7.34
N GLY A 76 -7.88 -15.91 -6.47
CA GLY A 76 -6.46 -16.12 -6.76
C GLY A 76 -5.75 -14.80 -7.05
N ARG A 77 -5.40 -14.56 -8.32
CA ARG A 77 -4.74 -13.30 -8.75
C ARG A 77 -5.72 -12.20 -9.19
N MET A 78 -6.99 -12.52 -9.36
CA MET A 78 -8.05 -11.58 -9.72
C MET A 78 -8.54 -10.94 -8.43
N LEU A 79 -8.44 -9.63 -8.25
CA LEU A 79 -8.99 -8.97 -7.07
C LEU A 79 -10.38 -8.41 -7.36
N PRO A 80 -11.29 -8.44 -6.38
CA PRO A 80 -12.54 -7.69 -6.46
C PRO A 80 -12.29 -6.18 -6.61
N VAL A 81 -13.03 -5.55 -7.50
CA VAL A 81 -13.16 -4.09 -7.60
C VAL A 81 -14.46 -3.67 -6.93
N HIS A 82 -14.44 -2.59 -6.16
CA HIS A 82 -15.57 -2.16 -5.33
C HIS A 82 -16.11 -0.81 -5.79
N ALA A 83 -17.38 -0.55 -5.47
CA ALA A 83 -18.01 0.74 -5.67
C ALA A 83 -17.32 1.80 -4.78
N SER A 84 -16.84 2.87 -5.38
CA SER A 84 -16.14 3.95 -4.64
C SER A 84 -17.08 4.76 -3.74
N THR A 85 -18.39 4.75 -4.01
CA THR A 85 -19.44 5.47 -3.28
C THR A 85 -20.80 4.81 -3.55
N SER A 86 -21.86 5.25 -2.88
CA SER A 86 -23.24 4.81 -3.16
C SER A 86 -23.81 5.51 -4.40
N GLY A 87 -24.64 4.80 -5.16
CA GLY A 87 -25.24 5.36 -6.36
C GLY A 87 -25.78 4.31 -7.32
N VAL A 88 -26.00 4.71 -8.57
CA VAL A 88 -26.59 3.83 -9.60
C VAL A 88 -25.56 3.54 -10.69
N ILE A 89 -25.48 2.28 -11.12
CA ILE A 89 -24.68 1.88 -12.27
C ILE A 89 -25.38 2.35 -13.54
N SER A 90 -24.85 3.38 -14.21
CA SER A 90 -25.47 3.94 -15.42
C SER A 90 -25.02 3.24 -16.69
N ALA A 91 -23.83 2.64 -16.71
CA ALA A 91 -23.31 1.90 -17.85
C ALA A 91 -22.26 0.87 -17.44
N ILE A 92 -22.12 -0.18 -18.25
CA ILE A 92 -20.98 -1.10 -18.24
C ILE A 92 -20.51 -1.21 -19.68
N SER A 93 -19.36 -0.63 -20.01
CA SER A 93 -18.88 -0.55 -21.39
C SER A 93 -17.38 -0.30 -21.49
N PRO A 94 -16.74 -0.61 -22.64
CA PRO A 94 -15.34 -0.28 -22.87
C PRO A 94 -15.09 1.24 -22.96
N GLN A 95 -14.26 1.77 -22.07
CA GLN A 95 -13.89 3.20 -22.03
C GLN A 95 -12.38 3.39 -22.04
N ILE A 96 -11.93 4.54 -22.54
CA ILE A 96 -10.52 4.92 -22.51
C ILE A 96 -10.15 5.18 -21.05
N THR A 97 -9.16 4.44 -20.55
CA THR A 97 -8.64 4.62 -19.20
C THR A 97 -7.35 5.42 -19.20
N ALA A 98 -6.83 5.75 -18.02
CA ALA A 98 -5.57 6.48 -17.85
C ALA A 98 -4.33 5.61 -18.15
N HIS A 99 -4.41 4.78 -19.20
CA HIS A 99 -3.29 4.02 -19.72
C HIS A 99 -2.63 4.82 -20.87
N PRO A 100 -1.29 4.97 -20.90
CA PRO A 100 -0.61 5.80 -21.91
C PRO A 100 -0.89 5.44 -23.38
N SER A 101 -1.28 4.19 -23.66
CA SER A 101 -1.65 3.75 -25.01
C SER A 101 -3.10 4.06 -25.41
N GLY A 102 -3.93 4.60 -24.51
CA GLY A 102 -5.35 4.87 -24.78
C GLY A 102 -6.20 3.62 -25.01
N LEU A 103 -5.76 2.46 -24.50
CA LEU A 103 -6.52 1.22 -24.59
C LEU A 103 -7.88 1.37 -23.90
N ARG A 104 -8.88 0.71 -24.49
CA ARG A 104 -10.22 0.66 -23.92
C ARG A 104 -10.32 -0.54 -23.02
N GLU A 105 -10.76 -0.32 -21.79
CA GLU A 105 -10.95 -1.37 -20.79
C GLU A 105 -12.41 -1.39 -20.36
N THR A 106 -12.91 -2.56 -19.95
CA THR A 106 -14.25 -2.69 -19.39
C THR A 106 -14.35 -1.83 -18.13
N CYS A 107 -15.27 -0.87 -18.15
CA CYS A 107 -15.50 0.06 -17.05
C CYS A 107 -16.95 0.00 -16.58
N VAL A 108 -17.13 0.19 -15.27
CA VAL A 108 -18.42 0.43 -14.64
C VAL A 108 -18.57 1.94 -14.44
N THR A 109 -19.57 2.54 -15.06
CA THR A 109 -19.94 3.95 -14.82
C THR A 109 -20.93 4.02 -13.68
N LEU A 110 -20.57 4.74 -12.61
CA LEU A 110 -21.39 4.95 -11.42
C LEU A 110 -21.77 6.43 -11.33
N ILE A 111 -23.06 6.71 -11.19
CA ILE A 111 -23.59 8.05 -10.87
C ILE A 111 -23.84 8.11 -9.36
N PRO A 112 -23.05 8.90 -8.60
CA PRO A 112 -23.23 8.99 -7.16
C PRO A 112 -24.60 9.54 -6.79
N ASP A 113 -25.17 9.03 -5.70
CA ASP A 113 -26.39 9.60 -5.08
C ASP A 113 -26.07 10.74 -4.09
N ASN A 114 -24.79 11.12 -3.99
CA ASN A 114 -24.22 12.08 -3.05
C ASN A 114 -24.37 11.73 -1.55
N GLN A 115 -24.69 10.48 -1.22
CA GLN A 115 -24.85 10.05 0.17
C GLN A 115 -23.61 9.38 0.76
N ASP A 116 -22.70 8.90 -0.08
CA ASP A 116 -21.48 8.17 0.31
C ASP A 116 -21.72 7.02 1.31
N ARG A 117 -22.87 6.34 1.16
CA ARG A 117 -23.39 5.40 2.15
C ARG A 117 -22.73 4.04 2.03
N TRP A 118 -22.09 3.58 3.12
CA TRP A 118 -21.60 2.22 3.25
C TRP A 118 -22.74 1.20 3.33
N GLY A 119 -22.49 0.01 2.79
CA GLY A 119 -23.30 -1.17 3.09
C GLY A 119 -23.01 -1.71 4.49
N GLU A 120 -23.49 -2.92 4.77
CA GLU A 120 -23.15 -3.62 6.01
C GLU A 120 -21.64 -3.91 6.06
N LEU A 121 -21.00 -3.51 7.16
CA LEU A 121 -19.57 -3.73 7.39
C LEU A 121 -19.38 -4.86 8.39
N HIS A 122 -18.38 -5.68 8.12
CA HIS A 122 -17.99 -6.80 8.98
C HIS A 122 -16.56 -6.58 9.48
N PRO A 123 -16.35 -5.63 10.42
CA PRO A 123 -15.03 -5.37 10.97
C PRO A 123 -14.54 -6.56 11.81
N VAL A 124 -13.29 -6.96 11.62
CA VAL A 124 -12.52 -7.80 12.55
C VAL A 124 -12.21 -7.06 13.86
N ALA A 125 -12.90 -7.40 14.95
CA ALA A 125 -12.71 -6.73 16.24
C ALA A 125 -11.26 -6.78 16.77
N ASP A 126 -10.61 -7.95 16.69
CA ASP A 126 -9.19 -8.10 17.00
C ASP A 126 -8.52 -9.03 15.99
N TYR A 127 -7.66 -8.47 15.15
CA TYR A 127 -6.93 -9.24 14.14
C TYR A 127 -6.01 -10.31 14.75
N ARG A 128 -5.63 -10.18 16.03
CA ARG A 128 -4.76 -11.14 16.71
C ARG A 128 -5.46 -12.47 16.98
N ALA A 129 -6.79 -12.45 17.07
CA ALA A 129 -7.62 -13.66 17.22
C ALA A 129 -7.82 -14.39 15.89
N GLU A 130 -7.53 -13.75 14.76
CA GLU A 130 -7.71 -14.31 13.43
C GLU A 130 -6.46 -15.06 12.94
N SER A 131 -6.70 -16.12 12.16
CA SER A 131 -5.60 -16.85 11.51
C SER A 131 -4.95 -16.02 10.40
N PRO A 132 -3.64 -16.21 10.10
CA PRO A 132 -2.99 -15.59 8.96
C PRO A 132 -3.72 -15.82 7.62
N LEU A 133 -4.34 -16.99 7.45
CA LEU A 133 -5.11 -17.33 6.25
C LEU A 133 -6.39 -16.50 6.17
N ALA A 134 -7.16 -16.41 7.26
CA ALA A 134 -8.40 -15.63 7.31
C ALA A 134 -8.14 -14.14 7.03
N LEU A 135 -7.11 -13.56 7.65
CA LEU A 135 -6.71 -12.17 7.39
C LEU A 135 -6.24 -11.95 5.95
N THR A 136 -5.52 -12.91 5.38
CA THR A 136 -5.08 -12.81 3.99
C THR A 136 -6.25 -12.89 3.01
N GLU A 137 -7.25 -13.73 3.31
CA GLU A 137 -8.49 -13.78 2.54
C GLU A 137 -9.27 -12.46 2.66
N LEU A 138 -9.38 -11.89 3.86
CA LEU A 138 -10.00 -10.57 4.04
C LEU A 138 -9.29 -9.47 3.24
N ILE A 139 -7.95 -9.47 3.23
CA ILE A 139 -7.14 -8.54 2.41
C ILE A 139 -7.39 -8.75 0.92
N HIS A 140 -7.56 -10.00 0.48
CA HIS A 140 -7.87 -10.34 -0.90
C HIS A 140 -9.28 -9.86 -1.27
N GLN A 141 -10.30 -10.18 -0.47
CA GLN A 141 -11.69 -9.79 -0.69
C GLN A 141 -11.89 -8.28 -0.63
N ALA A 142 -11.10 -7.56 0.17
CA ALA A 142 -11.09 -6.09 0.18
C ALA A 142 -10.45 -5.47 -1.09
N GLY A 143 -9.98 -6.28 -2.04
CA GLY A 143 -9.44 -5.81 -3.32
C GLY A 143 -8.11 -5.07 -3.19
N ILE A 144 -7.30 -5.39 -2.17
CA ILE A 144 -6.08 -4.64 -1.87
C ILE A 144 -4.96 -5.05 -2.83
N ALA A 145 -4.59 -4.15 -3.74
CA ALA A 145 -3.43 -4.28 -4.62
C ALA A 145 -2.25 -3.45 -4.10
N GLY A 146 -1.03 -3.89 -4.40
CA GLY A 146 0.21 -3.21 -4.03
C GLY A 146 0.37 -1.89 -4.79
N LEU A 147 0.39 -0.78 -4.05
CA LEU A 147 0.43 0.59 -4.58
C LEU A 147 1.84 1.06 -4.99
N GLY A 148 2.75 0.12 -5.29
CA GLY A 148 4.12 0.39 -5.73
C GLY A 148 4.29 0.53 -7.24
N GLY A 149 3.19 0.76 -7.97
CA GLY A 149 3.15 0.89 -9.43
C GLY A 149 2.70 -0.36 -10.16
N ALA A 150 3.13 -1.56 -9.74
CA ALA A 150 2.81 -2.80 -10.47
C ALA A 150 1.45 -3.43 -10.14
N GLY A 151 0.75 -3.01 -9.07
CA GLY A 151 -0.59 -3.50 -8.76
C GLY A 151 -0.67 -5.00 -8.46
N PHE A 152 0.34 -5.59 -7.81
CA PHE A 152 0.30 -7.00 -7.40
C PHE A 152 -0.74 -7.22 -6.30
N PRO A 153 -1.59 -8.27 -6.35
CA PRO A 153 -2.49 -8.59 -5.26
C PRO A 153 -1.75 -8.80 -3.93
N THR A 154 -2.14 -8.05 -2.91
CA THR A 154 -1.50 -8.10 -1.58
C THR A 154 -1.72 -9.46 -0.91
N GLY A 155 -2.86 -10.11 -1.15
CA GLY A 155 -3.14 -11.45 -0.63
C GLY A 155 -2.14 -12.51 -1.13
N ASN A 156 -1.94 -12.64 -2.44
CA ASN A 156 -0.91 -13.54 -2.99
C ASN A 156 0.51 -13.10 -2.58
N LYS A 157 0.68 -11.78 -2.41
CA LYS A 157 1.72 -11.13 -1.60
C LYS A 157 2.11 -11.93 -0.37
N LEU A 158 1.11 -12.26 0.44
CA LEU A 158 1.17 -12.79 1.80
C LEU A 158 1.21 -14.33 1.87
N GLU A 159 0.55 -15.04 0.95
CA GLU A 159 0.43 -16.50 1.00
C GLU A 159 1.80 -17.23 1.05
N GLY A 160 2.76 -16.82 0.22
CA GLY A 160 4.05 -17.53 0.14
C GLY A 160 5.03 -17.34 1.31
N GLY A 161 4.64 -16.70 2.42
CA GLY A 161 5.59 -16.21 3.43
C GLY A 161 5.19 -16.42 4.88
N TYR A 162 4.09 -17.11 5.16
CA TYR A 162 3.71 -17.45 6.53
C TYR A 162 4.84 -18.21 7.24
N GLY A 163 5.39 -17.64 8.32
CA GLY A 163 6.48 -18.22 9.12
C GLY A 163 7.82 -18.40 8.38
N LYS A 164 7.95 -17.87 7.16
CA LYS A 164 9.15 -18.05 6.30
C LYS A 164 9.93 -16.76 6.07
N VAL A 165 9.40 -15.64 6.54
CA VAL A 165 10.00 -14.31 6.32
C VAL A 165 11.04 -14.06 7.39
N GLU A 166 12.28 -13.85 6.99
CA GLU A 166 13.33 -13.40 7.90
C GLU A 166 13.12 -11.91 8.23
N THR A 167 12.87 -11.10 7.19
CA THR A 167 12.76 -9.64 7.32
C THR A 167 11.52 -9.09 6.62
N LEU A 168 10.67 -8.41 7.37
CA LEU A 168 9.63 -7.56 6.81
C LEU A 168 10.18 -6.14 6.62
N ILE A 169 10.13 -5.64 5.39
CA ILE A 169 10.52 -4.27 5.04
C ILE A 169 9.26 -3.48 4.68
N ILE A 170 9.02 -2.38 5.34
CA ILE A 170 7.99 -1.41 4.97
C ILE A 170 8.69 -0.27 4.25
N ASN A 171 8.34 -0.09 2.98
CA ASN A 171 8.85 1.00 2.19
C ASN A 171 8.07 2.28 2.47
N ALA A 172 8.76 3.20 3.12
CA ALA A 172 8.37 4.59 3.37
C ALA A 172 9.25 5.57 2.56
N ALA A 173 10.03 5.09 1.59
CA ALA A 173 10.76 5.94 0.65
C ALA A 173 9.84 6.36 -0.50
N GLU A 174 9.93 7.65 -0.86
CA GLU A 174 9.17 8.32 -1.91
C GLU A 174 10.14 9.27 -2.62
N CYS A 175 10.93 8.68 -3.51
CA CYS A 175 12.05 9.31 -4.20
C CYS A 175 11.66 9.95 -5.54
N GLU A 176 10.43 9.72 -6.01
CA GLU A 176 9.88 10.30 -7.23
C GLU A 176 9.63 11.81 -7.06
N PRO A 177 10.08 12.65 -8.02
CA PRO A 177 9.72 14.06 -8.04
C PRO A 177 8.20 14.27 -8.10
N TYR A 178 7.72 15.38 -7.54
CA TYR A 178 6.30 15.81 -7.48
C TYR A 178 5.35 14.95 -6.63
N ILE A 179 5.64 13.67 -6.40
CA ILE A 179 4.80 12.81 -5.56
C ILE A 179 5.05 13.17 -4.08
N THR A 180 4.00 13.40 -3.30
CA THR A 180 4.07 13.71 -1.85
C THR A 180 3.06 12.93 -1.01
N ALA A 181 2.36 11.98 -1.63
CA ALA A 181 1.26 11.25 -1.00
C ALA A 181 1.73 10.43 0.20
N ASP A 182 2.91 9.82 0.14
CA ASP A 182 3.45 8.99 1.22
C ASP A 182 3.94 9.85 2.37
N ASP A 183 4.61 10.97 2.07
CA ASP A 183 5.00 11.95 3.08
C ASP A 183 3.78 12.43 3.89
N ARG A 184 2.73 12.90 3.18
CA ARG A 184 1.49 13.38 3.82
C ARG A 184 0.81 12.27 4.63
N LEU A 185 0.72 11.07 4.08
CA LEU A 185 0.11 9.94 4.76
C LEU A 185 0.88 9.55 6.02
N MET A 186 2.22 9.54 5.98
CA MET A 186 3.05 9.25 7.17
C MET A 186 2.93 10.32 8.25
N ARG A 187 2.77 11.60 7.87
CA ARG A 187 2.60 12.69 8.83
C ARG A 187 1.23 12.67 9.50
N GLU A 188 0.18 12.37 8.75
CA GLU A 188 -1.21 12.50 9.21
C GLU A 188 -1.81 11.19 9.73
N HIS A 189 -1.27 10.04 9.31
CA HIS A 189 -1.81 8.70 9.62
C HIS A 189 -0.71 7.70 10.06
N ALA A 190 0.31 8.18 10.78
CA ALA A 190 1.40 7.34 11.29
C ALA A 190 0.89 6.14 12.11
N ALA A 191 -0.08 6.35 13.00
CA ALA A 191 -0.61 5.30 13.87
C ALA A 191 -1.31 4.19 13.07
N GLU A 192 -2.06 4.54 12.03
CA GLU A 192 -2.69 3.57 11.14
C GLU A 192 -1.65 2.79 10.33
N ILE A 193 -0.55 3.44 9.91
CA ILE A 193 0.57 2.75 9.25
C ILE A 193 1.21 1.73 10.20
N ILE A 194 1.47 2.10 11.47
CA ILE A 194 2.03 1.18 12.46
C ILE A 194 1.06 0.02 12.73
N THR A 195 -0.24 0.28 12.81
CA THR A 195 -1.27 -0.78 12.92
C THR A 195 -1.22 -1.73 11.74
N GLY A 196 -1.09 -1.22 10.51
CA GLY A 196 -0.90 -2.04 9.32
C GLY A 196 0.38 -2.88 9.36
N CYS A 197 1.47 -2.32 9.90
CA CYS A 197 2.72 -3.07 10.12
C CYS A 197 2.52 -4.23 11.09
N GLU A 198 1.80 -4.01 12.19
CA GLU A 198 1.50 -5.04 13.18
C GLU A 198 0.62 -6.17 12.62
N ILE A 199 -0.39 -5.84 11.80
CA ILE A 199 -1.19 -6.85 11.10
C ILE A 199 -0.32 -7.70 10.17
N LEU A 200 0.57 -7.07 9.40
CA LEU A 200 1.51 -7.78 8.51
C LEU A 200 2.48 -8.67 9.30
N ARG A 201 2.92 -8.21 10.48
CA ARG A 201 3.77 -9.00 11.39
C ARG A 201 3.03 -10.21 11.94
N HIS A 202 1.78 -10.06 12.36
CA HIS A 202 0.94 -11.17 12.82
C HIS A 202 0.78 -12.23 11.71
N ILE A 203 0.49 -11.79 10.48
CA ILE A 203 0.32 -12.70 9.33
C ILE A 203 1.63 -13.42 8.97
N LEU A 204 2.76 -12.72 8.94
CA LEU A 204 4.02 -13.25 8.39
C LEU A 204 4.95 -13.84 9.46
N SER A 205 4.80 -13.44 10.72
CA SER A 205 5.69 -13.76 11.85
C SER A 205 7.18 -13.58 11.51
N PRO A 206 7.62 -12.38 11.07
CA PRO A 206 9.00 -12.16 10.65
C PRO A 206 9.96 -12.11 11.85
N GLN A 207 11.23 -12.47 11.65
CA GLN A 207 12.25 -12.34 12.69
C GLN A 207 12.60 -10.88 13.00
N ARG A 208 12.56 -10.00 11.98
CA ARG A 208 12.76 -8.56 12.13
C ARG A 208 11.85 -7.75 11.23
N THR A 209 11.44 -6.57 11.69
CA THR A 209 10.63 -5.62 10.90
C THR A 209 11.30 -4.26 10.81
N LEU A 210 11.48 -3.75 9.59
CA LEU A 210 12.15 -2.49 9.30
C LEU A 210 11.23 -1.55 8.51
N ILE A 211 11.13 -0.29 8.90
CA ILE A 211 10.52 0.77 8.08
C ILE A 211 11.66 1.61 7.49
N GLY A 212 11.82 1.61 6.18
CA GLY A 212 12.84 2.40 5.49
C GLY A 212 12.28 3.73 4.98
N ILE A 213 12.75 4.86 5.52
CA ILE A 213 12.29 6.22 5.19
C ILE A 213 13.48 7.10 4.81
N GLU A 214 13.31 8.00 3.84
CA GLU A 214 14.36 8.92 3.42
C GLU A 214 14.56 10.09 4.39
N ASP A 215 15.81 10.55 4.52
CA ASP A 215 16.22 11.63 5.44
C ASP A 215 15.61 13.01 5.13
N ASN A 216 15.15 13.23 3.90
CA ASN A 216 14.47 14.47 3.50
C ASN A 216 13.02 14.62 4.01
N LYS A 217 12.54 13.73 4.89
CA LYS A 217 11.16 13.73 5.43
C LYS A 217 11.12 13.90 6.96
N PRO A 218 11.67 14.99 7.52
CA PRO A 218 11.83 15.14 8.97
C PRO A 218 10.51 15.06 9.75
N GLU A 219 9.42 15.63 9.21
CA GLU A 219 8.11 15.59 9.86
C GLU A 219 7.50 14.18 9.86
N ALA A 220 7.59 13.45 8.76
CA ALA A 220 7.15 12.05 8.70
C ALA A 220 7.98 11.16 9.62
N ILE A 221 9.30 11.38 9.67
CA ILE A 221 10.20 10.68 10.61
C ILE A 221 9.76 10.92 12.05
N ALA A 222 9.44 12.17 12.42
CA ALA A 222 8.98 12.51 13.76
C ALA A 222 7.64 11.84 14.09
N ALA A 223 6.67 11.90 13.18
CA ALA A 223 5.35 11.26 13.35
C ALA A 223 5.46 9.74 13.51
N LEU A 224 6.27 9.08 12.68
CA LEU A 224 6.51 7.63 12.77
C LEU A 224 7.23 7.25 14.06
N LYS A 225 8.25 8.01 14.49
CA LYS A 225 8.94 7.77 15.77
C LYS A 225 7.98 7.85 16.96
N LEU A 226 7.07 8.82 16.95
CA LEU A 226 6.05 8.96 17.98
C LEU A 226 5.08 7.76 17.96
N ALA A 227 4.57 7.39 16.78
CA ALA A 227 3.66 6.26 16.62
C ALA A 227 4.29 4.89 16.96
N LEU A 228 5.63 4.79 16.92
CA LEU A 228 6.38 3.58 17.27
C LEU A 228 6.65 3.42 18.78
N GLN A 229 6.28 4.38 19.63
CA GLN A 229 6.43 4.23 21.08
C GLN A 229 5.64 3.00 21.56
N GLY A 230 6.32 2.05 22.22
CA GLY A 230 5.74 0.77 22.65
C GLY A 230 5.75 -0.34 21.58
N HIS A 231 6.30 -0.09 20.39
CA HIS A 231 6.43 -1.06 19.30
C HIS A 231 7.90 -1.41 19.02
N ASP A 232 8.61 -1.94 20.02
CA ASP A 232 10.06 -2.14 19.97
C ASP A 232 10.54 -3.10 18.87
N ASP A 233 9.67 -3.98 18.41
CA ASP A 233 10.00 -4.95 17.37
C ASP A 233 9.96 -4.39 15.93
N ILE A 234 9.45 -3.16 15.76
CA ILE A 234 9.48 -2.43 14.48
C ILE A 234 10.57 -1.36 14.56
N LYS A 235 11.58 -1.44 13.70
CA LYS A 235 12.68 -0.47 13.66
C LYS A 235 12.53 0.50 12.49
N LEU A 236 12.46 1.79 12.80
CA LEU A 236 12.56 2.86 11.80
C LEU A 236 14.02 3.05 11.38
N ARG A 237 14.28 3.03 10.08
CA ARG A 237 15.60 3.21 9.47
C ARG A 237 15.56 4.38 8.51
N VAL A 238 16.21 5.47 8.91
CA VAL A 238 16.39 6.66 8.07
C VAL A 238 17.52 6.39 7.07
N ILE A 239 17.25 6.51 5.78
CA ILE A 239 18.19 6.24 4.68
C ILE A 239 18.50 7.53 3.90
N PRO A 240 19.67 7.61 3.23
CA PRO A 240 19.98 8.75 2.37
C PRO A 240 18.97 8.90 1.22
N THR A 241 18.53 10.13 0.98
CA THR A 241 17.70 10.48 -0.19
C THR A 241 18.51 10.29 -1.47
N LYS A 242 18.10 9.34 -2.33
CA LYS A 242 18.82 9.00 -3.57
C LYS A 242 17.90 8.25 -4.52
N TYR A 243 17.57 8.78 -5.69
CA TYR A 243 16.73 8.03 -6.63
C TYR A 243 17.53 6.89 -7.31
N PRO A 244 17.03 5.65 -7.44
CA PRO A 244 15.73 5.11 -6.98
C PRO A 244 15.86 4.25 -5.70
N SER A 245 16.16 4.86 -4.54
CA SER A 245 16.27 4.23 -3.21
C SER A 245 15.01 3.45 -2.85
N GLY A 246 13.84 3.99 -3.23
CA GLY A 246 12.53 3.36 -3.09
C GLY A 246 12.32 2.14 -3.99
N GLY A 247 13.29 1.74 -4.81
CA GLY A 247 13.26 0.48 -5.58
C GLY A 247 13.41 -0.76 -4.68
N ALA A 248 12.78 -1.88 -5.05
CA ALA A 248 12.73 -3.06 -4.17
C ALA A 248 14.12 -3.65 -3.90
N LYS A 249 14.99 -3.68 -4.92
CA LYS A 249 16.35 -4.18 -4.80
C LYS A 249 17.24 -3.19 -4.03
N GLN A 250 17.10 -1.90 -4.32
CA GLN A 250 17.88 -0.82 -3.70
C GLN A 250 17.60 -0.74 -2.21
N LEU A 251 16.32 -0.63 -1.81
CA LEU A 251 15.95 -0.54 -0.39
C LEU A 251 16.41 -1.78 0.39
N THR A 252 16.21 -2.97 -0.17
CA THR A 252 16.67 -4.22 0.47
C THR A 252 18.18 -4.19 0.68
N LYS A 253 18.94 -3.82 -0.36
CA LYS A 253 20.40 -3.69 -0.24
C LYS A 253 20.78 -2.67 0.83
N ILE A 254 20.19 -1.48 0.83
CA ILE A 254 20.50 -0.40 1.79
C ILE A 254 20.27 -0.88 3.23
N LEU A 255 19.14 -1.54 3.50
CA LEU A 255 18.74 -1.93 4.86
C LEU A 255 19.43 -3.20 5.36
N THR A 256 19.82 -4.11 4.46
CA THR A 256 20.20 -5.49 4.82
C THR A 256 21.60 -5.88 4.34
N GLY A 257 22.15 -5.14 3.36
CA GLY A 257 23.40 -5.46 2.68
C GLY A 257 23.27 -6.53 1.60
N MET A 258 22.10 -7.15 1.46
CA MET A 258 21.90 -8.28 0.55
C MET A 258 21.39 -7.83 -0.81
N GLU A 259 21.87 -8.50 -1.85
CA GLU A 259 21.44 -8.30 -3.21
C GLU A 259 20.45 -9.39 -3.63
N VAL A 260 19.46 -8.99 -4.43
CA VAL A 260 18.52 -9.93 -5.05
C VAL A 260 19.15 -10.42 -6.33
N PRO A 261 19.42 -11.74 -6.48
CA PRO A 261 19.97 -12.27 -7.71
C PRO A 261 19.08 -11.91 -8.91
N PHE A 262 19.70 -11.77 -10.08
CA PHE A 262 18.96 -11.50 -11.31
C PHE A 262 17.91 -12.60 -11.58
N GLY A 263 16.70 -12.20 -11.99
CA GLY A 263 15.58 -13.13 -12.23
C GLY A 263 14.88 -13.69 -10.97
N GLN A 264 15.37 -13.40 -9.76
CA GLN A 264 14.76 -13.88 -8.52
C GLN A 264 13.86 -12.84 -7.86
N THR A 265 12.89 -13.33 -7.08
CA THR A 265 12.04 -12.53 -6.21
C THR A 265 12.51 -12.62 -4.77
N LEU A 266 12.28 -11.55 -4.02
CA LEU A 266 12.55 -11.49 -2.58
C LEU A 266 11.63 -12.47 -1.84
N ARG A 267 12.12 -13.69 -1.55
CA ARG A 267 11.34 -14.70 -0.81
C ARG A 267 11.50 -14.57 0.71
N PHE A 268 12.72 -14.27 1.17
CA PHE A 268 13.04 -14.08 2.60
C PHE A 268 12.75 -12.66 3.11
N TYR A 269 12.43 -11.75 2.19
CA TYR A 269 12.18 -10.33 2.45
C TYR A 269 10.85 -9.96 1.85
N ARG A 270 9.93 -9.41 2.65
CA ARG A 270 8.66 -8.93 2.11
C ARG A 270 8.54 -7.45 2.23
N ARG A 271 8.07 -6.82 1.14
CA ARG A 271 7.96 -5.37 1.05
C ARG A 271 6.52 -4.91 0.92
N PHE A 272 6.06 -4.00 1.77
CA PHE A 272 4.79 -3.28 1.57
C PHE A 272 5.07 -1.79 1.48
N ASN A 273 4.26 -1.04 0.72
CA ASN A 273 4.35 0.43 0.73
C ASN A 273 3.40 0.96 1.78
N ALA A 274 3.74 2.10 2.39
CA ALA A 274 2.89 2.75 3.39
C ALA A 274 1.56 3.31 2.83
N LYS A 275 1.39 3.34 1.49
CA LYS A 275 0.23 3.92 0.79
C LYS A 275 -1.12 3.33 1.21
N ARG A 276 -2.12 4.21 1.23
CA ARG A 276 -3.54 3.91 1.45
C ARG A 276 -4.27 3.82 0.12
N ARG A 277 -5.16 2.83 -0.05
CA ARG A 277 -6.20 2.87 -1.10
C ARG A 277 -7.47 3.41 -0.45
N ASN A 278 -8.13 4.38 -1.08
CA ASN A 278 -9.44 4.85 -0.64
C ASN A 278 -10.40 3.65 -0.56
N GLY A 279 -11.00 3.41 0.61
CA GLY A 279 -11.95 2.31 0.88
C GLY A 279 -11.47 1.27 1.90
N VAL A 280 -10.19 0.90 1.90
CA VAL A 280 -9.68 -0.20 2.76
C VAL A 280 -9.63 0.18 4.24
N CYS A 281 -9.56 1.47 4.52
CA CYS A 281 -9.20 1.99 5.83
C CYS A 281 -10.37 2.72 6.52
N ASP A 282 -11.52 2.88 5.85
CA ASP A 282 -12.78 3.12 6.56
C ASP A 282 -13.19 1.86 7.33
N GLN A 283 -12.90 0.67 6.78
CA GLN A 283 -13.02 -0.59 7.52
C GLN A 283 -12.07 -0.64 8.73
N THR A 284 -10.87 -0.04 8.64
CA THR A 284 -9.94 0.00 9.79
C THR A 284 -10.19 1.13 10.78
N ARG A 285 -10.85 2.22 10.38
CA ARG A 285 -11.29 3.28 11.31
C ARG A 285 -12.36 2.76 12.29
N HIS A 286 -13.08 1.72 11.90
CA HIS A 286 -14.02 1.00 12.77
C HIS A 286 -13.36 -0.02 13.71
N TYR A 287 -12.03 -0.17 13.71
CA TYR A 287 -11.27 -0.93 14.72
C TYR A 287 -10.94 -0.12 15.99
N ARG A 288 -11.41 1.13 16.06
CA ARG A 288 -11.37 1.95 17.27
C ARG A 288 -12.80 2.31 17.72
N ARG A 289 -13.53 1.31 18.21
CA ARG A 289 -14.45 1.46 19.34
C ARG A 289 -14.49 0.15 20.12
#